data_AF-A0A0N5AJN7-F1
#
_entry.id   AF-A0A0N5AJN7-F1
#
_cell.length_a   1.000
_cell.length_b   1.000
_cell.length_c   1.000
_cell.angle_alpha   90.00
_cell.angle_beta   90.00
_cell.angle_gamma   90.00
#
_symmetry.space_group_name_H-M   'P 1'
#
loop_
_entity.id
_entity.type
_entity.pdbx_description
1 polymer ?
#
loop_
_entity_poly.entity_id
_entity_poly.type
_entity_poly.pdbx_seq_one_letter_code
_entity_poly.pdbx_strand_id
1 'polypeptide(L)'
;MLLLNVLAALLLEQLTLAIDCPYPNNTDTVIHIFNCDLGTSTLALVLQKHALTITDAKALDENSNEIYPIALKTPFVLHLNARNSGKVYADYKMNFDLYEYKSGFLNTVCTWRSVPTFGLLYDKHNVDGCEKASNCPLEIGDLSLTLPVDLSSYNKFVASLMDKRPYQLSLKVYDYSPGVENHEEIACINVQTKLEC
;
A
#
# COMPACT_ATOMS: atom_id res chain seq x y z
N MET A 1 -2.62 -45.20 37.81
CA MET A 1 -2.49 -45.28 36.33
C MET A 1 -3.55 -44.51 35.55
N LEU A 2 -4.58 -43.91 36.18
CA LEU A 2 -5.54 -43.03 35.48
C LEU A 2 -5.17 -41.54 35.51
N LEU A 3 -4.41 -41.05 36.49
CA LEU A 3 -4.08 -39.63 36.61
C LEU A 3 -3.05 -39.12 35.57
N LEU A 4 -2.17 -39.98 35.04
CA LEU A 4 -1.16 -39.57 34.06
C LEU A 4 -1.75 -39.32 32.66
N ASN A 5 -2.85 -40.02 32.31
CA ASN A 5 -3.47 -39.90 30.98
C ASN A 5 -4.40 -38.68 30.86
N VAL A 6 -4.90 -38.15 31.98
CA VAL A 6 -5.75 -36.94 31.99
C VAL A 6 -4.90 -35.67 31.83
N LEU A 7 -3.67 -35.64 32.39
CA LEU A 7 -2.76 -34.50 32.19
C LEU A 7 -2.22 -34.38 30.76
N ALA A 8 -2.03 -35.51 30.04
CA ALA A 8 -1.60 -35.48 28.65
C ALA A 8 -2.70 -34.99 27.69
N ALA A 9 -3.97 -35.24 28.02
CA ALA A 9 -5.12 -34.76 27.23
C ALA A 9 -5.38 -33.26 27.40
N LEU A 10 -5.10 -32.69 28.58
CA LEU A 10 -5.24 -31.25 28.85
C LEU A 10 -4.08 -30.40 28.29
N LEU A 11 -2.97 -31.02 27.89
CA LEU A 11 -1.82 -30.29 27.31
C LEU A 11 -1.90 -30.15 25.77
N LEU A 12 -2.83 -30.83 25.09
CA LEU A 12 -2.94 -30.81 23.62
C LEU A 12 -4.00 -29.83 23.07
N GLU A 13 -4.80 -29.17 23.92
CA GLU A 13 -5.83 -28.22 23.47
C GLU A 13 -5.34 -26.78 23.32
N GLN A 14 -4.05 -26.49 23.58
CA GLN A 14 -3.45 -25.22 23.16
C GLN A 14 -2.96 -25.29 21.71
N LEU A 15 -3.84 -25.76 20.81
CA LEU A 15 -3.73 -25.42 19.41
C LEU A 15 -3.98 -23.91 19.33
N THR A 16 -2.91 -23.13 19.17
CA THR A 16 -2.97 -21.72 18.86
C THR A 16 -3.89 -21.55 17.65
N LEU A 17 -5.16 -21.21 17.89
CA LEU A 17 -5.99 -20.56 16.90
C LEU A 17 -5.24 -19.28 16.57
N ALA A 18 -4.46 -19.30 15.49
CA ALA A 18 -4.04 -18.06 14.85
C ALA A 18 -5.35 -17.32 14.60
N ILE A 19 -5.61 -16.26 15.37
CA ILE A 19 -6.75 -15.39 15.13
C ILE A 19 -6.46 -14.78 13.77
N ASP A 20 -7.12 -15.32 12.74
CA ASP A 20 -7.14 -14.73 11.43
C ASP A 20 -7.74 -13.34 11.59
N CYS A 21 -6.92 -12.33 11.29
CA CYS A 21 -7.35 -10.96 11.38
C CYS A 21 -8.47 -10.72 10.37
N PRO A 22 -9.59 -10.11 10.78
CA PRO A 22 -10.61 -9.70 9.82
C PRO A 22 -10.00 -8.68 8.85
N TYR A 23 -10.59 -8.58 7.66
CA TYR A 23 -10.18 -7.57 6.70
C TYR A 23 -10.55 -6.18 7.24
N PRO A 24 -9.57 -5.28 7.48
CA PRO A 24 -9.86 -3.94 7.94
C PRO A 24 -10.58 -3.18 6.82
N ASN A 25 -11.49 -2.27 7.18
CA ASN A 25 -12.18 -1.39 6.24
C ASN A 25 -12.98 -2.07 5.10
N ASN A 26 -13.25 -3.39 5.17
CA ASN A 26 -13.82 -4.19 4.07
C ASN A 26 -12.88 -4.35 2.85
N THR A 27 -11.57 -4.34 3.14
CA THR A 27 -10.48 -4.57 2.17
C THR A 27 -10.49 -5.97 1.55
N ASP A 28 -11.50 -6.82 1.79
CA ASP A 28 -11.72 -8.08 1.10
C ASP A 28 -12.53 -7.94 -0.19
N THR A 29 -13.14 -6.77 -0.44
CA THR A 29 -14.09 -6.55 -1.54
C THR A 29 -13.73 -5.40 -2.48
N VAL A 30 -12.95 -4.42 -2.03
CA VAL A 30 -12.57 -3.25 -2.84
C VAL A 30 -11.22 -2.68 -2.40
N ILE A 31 -10.65 -1.83 -3.25
CA ILE A 31 -9.47 -1.01 -2.93
C ILE A 31 -9.92 0.18 -2.08
N HIS A 32 -9.22 0.47 -0.99
CA HIS A 32 -9.43 1.67 -0.19
C HIS A 32 -8.22 2.57 -0.23
N ILE A 33 -8.44 3.88 -0.29
CA ILE A 33 -7.38 4.89 -0.35
C ILE A 33 -7.57 5.86 0.81
N PHE A 34 -6.48 6.16 1.48
CA PHE A 34 -6.44 7.16 2.53
C PHE A 34 -5.25 8.08 2.25
N ASN A 35 -5.49 9.36 2.03
CA ASN A 35 -4.41 10.34 2.00
C ASN A 35 -3.90 10.50 3.45
N CYS A 36 -2.62 10.26 3.71
CA CYS A 36 -2.04 10.34 5.04
C CYS A 36 -1.77 11.80 5.42
N ASP A 37 -2.82 12.61 5.52
CA ASP A 37 -2.88 13.83 6.32
C ASP A 37 -4.33 14.31 6.46
N LEU A 38 -4.99 13.81 7.51
CA LEU A 38 -6.00 14.49 8.30
C LEU A 38 -5.54 14.33 9.77
N GLY A 39 -4.58 15.15 10.19
CA GLY A 39 -3.92 15.02 11.49
C GLY A 39 -4.91 14.93 12.66
N THR A 40 -4.72 13.95 13.55
CA THR A 40 -5.48 13.82 14.82
C THR A 40 -4.89 14.65 15.96
N SER A 41 -3.82 15.42 15.69
CA SER A 41 -3.28 16.42 16.60
C SER A 41 -3.83 17.78 16.21
N THR A 42 -4.50 18.47 17.16
CA THR A 42 -5.03 19.83 16.98
C THR A 42 -3.98 20.88 16.61
N LEU A 43 -2.68 20.56 16.70
CA LEU A 43 -1.57 21.39 16.24
C LEU A 43 -1.06 21.03 14.83
N ALA A 44 -1.32 19.81 14.35
CA ALA A 44 -0.92 19.35 13.00
C ALA A 44 -1.96 19.70 11.90
N LEU A 45 -3.19 20.06 12.30
CA LEU A 45 -4.29 20.39 11.38
C LEU A 45 -4.07 21.62 10.49
N VAL A 46 -3.01 22.41 10.70
CA VAL A 46 -2.79 23.68 9.99
C VAL A 46 -1.60 23.62 9.01
N LEU A 47 -0.70 22.63 9.10
CA LEU A 47 0.64 22.79 8.50
C LEU A 47 1.02 21.84 7.36
N GLN A 48 0.35 20.69 7.18
CA GLN A 48 0.61 19.82 6.02
C GLN A 48 -0.70 19.45 5.34
N LYS A 49 -1.10 20.28 4.39
CA LYS A 49 -2.05 19.89 3.35
C LYS A 49 -1.20 19.49 2.15
N HIS A 50 -1.05 18.18 1.93
CA HIS A 50 -0.48 17.67 0.69
C HIS A 50 -1.17 18.32 -0.51
N ALA A 51 -0.36 18.84 -1.43
CA ALA A 51 -0.87 19.54 -2.60
C ALA A 51 -1.57 18.58 -3.56
N LEU A 52 -1.07 17.35 -3.66
CA LEU A 52 -1.61 16.28 -4.47
C LEU A 52 -2.38 15.31 -3.59
N THR A 53 -3.65 15.08 -3.95
CA THR A 53 -4.54 14.14 -3.25
C THR A 53 -5.10 13.12 -4.23
N ILE A 54 -5.18 11.86 -3.82
CA ILE A 54 -5.83 10.80 -4.59
C ILE A 54 -7.27 10.68 -4.12
N THR A 55 -8.21 10.75 -5.05
CA THR A 55 -9.65 10.73 -4.76
C THR A 55 -10.29 9.38 -5.03
N ASP A 56 -9.72 8.58 -5.93
CA ASP A 56 -10.23 7.26 -6.31
C ASP A 56 -9.12 6.41 -6.96
N ALA A 57 -9.28 5.09 -6.90
CA ALA A 57 -8.37 4.13 -7.53
C ALA A 57 -9.07 2.82 -7.87
N LYS A 58 -8.67 2.26 -9.00
CA LYS A 58 -9.07 0.93 -9.44
C LYS A 58 -7.93 0.25 -10.17
N ALA A 59 -7.90 -1.07 -10.09
CA ALA A 59 -7.01 -1.89 -10.90
C ALA A 59 -7.77 -2.38 -12.14
N LEU A 60 -7.12 -2.34 -13.29
CA LEU A 60 -7.67 -2.75 -14.56
C LEU A 60 -6.81 -3.87 -15.18
N ASP A 61 -7.45 -4.81 -15.87
CA ASP A 61 -6.75 -5.77 -16.73
C ASP A 61 -6.32 -5.14 -18.07
N GLU A 62 -5.69 -5.94 -18.94
CA GLU A 62 -5.27 -5.53 -20.29
C GLU A 62 -6.44 -5.08 -21.19
N ASN A 63 -7.67 -5.50 -20.87
CA ASN A 63 -8.89 -5.17 -21.61
C ASN A 63 -9.65 -3.99 -20.98
N SER A 64 -9.03 -3.28 -20.01
CA SER A 64 -9.63 -2.17 -19.26
C SER A 64 -10.84 -2.55 -18.40
N ASN A 65 -11.02 -3.83 -18.07
CA ASN A 65 -12.02 -4.26 -17.10
C ASN A 65 -11.47 -4.07 -15.69
N GLU A 66 -12.31 -3.62 -14.77
CA GLU A 66 -11.95 -3.53 -13.37
C GLU A 66 -11.73 -4.93 -12.79
N ILE A 67 -10.60 -5.10 -12.11
CA ILE A 67 -10.21 -6.36 -11.47
C ILE A 67 -10.10 -6.19 -9.98
N TYR A 68 -10.67 -7.16 -9.26
CA TYR A 68 -10.52 -7.30 -7.84
C TYR A 68 -10.77 -8.75 -7.43
N PRO A 69 -9.98 -9.34 -6.53
CA PRO A 69 -8.74 -8.81 -5.94
C PRO A 69 -7.61 -8.69 -6.97
N ILE A 70 -6.49 -8.04 -6.58
CA ILE A 70 -5.35 -7.84 -7.48
C ILE A 70 -4.44 -9.06 -7.46
N ALA A 71 -4.28 -9.72 -8.61
CA ALA A 71 -3.35 -10.83 -8.79
C ALA A 71 -1.96 -10.30 -9.19
N LEU A 72 -0.99 -10.32 -8.27
CA LEU A 72 0.34 -9.71 -8.50
C LEU A 72 1.23 -10.46 -9.51
N LYS A 73 0.88 -11.70 -9.86
CA LYS A 73 1.59 -12.50 -10.87
C LYS A 73 1.27 -12.08 -12.31
N THR A 74 0.23 -11.28 -12.50
CA THR A 74 -0.22 -10.83 -13.82
C THR A 74 -0.06 -9.31 -13.91
N PRO A 75 0.46 -8.76 -15.02
CA PRO A 75 0.48 -7.32 -15.22
C PRO A 75 -0.92 -6.73 -15.13
N PHE A 76 -1.03 -5.53 -14.55
CA PHE A 76 -2.28 -4.79 -14.44
C PHE A 76 -2.02 -3.30 -14.54
N VAL A 77 -3.07 -2.51 -14.71
CA VAL A 77 -2.99 -1.05 -14.74
C VAL A 77 -3.67 -0.49 -13.50
N LEU A 78 -2.95 0.32 -12.73
CA LEU A 78 -3.55 1.10 -11.66
C LEU A 78 -4.02 2.44 -12.25
N HIS A 79 -5.33 2.65 -12.24
CA HIS A 79 -5.94 3.92 -12.62
C HIS A 79 -6.26 4.70 -11.35
N LEU A 80 -5.75 5.93 -11.26
CA LEU A 80 -5.97 6.83 -10.13
C LEU A 80 -6.64 8.12 -10.59
N ASN A 81 -7.67 8.56 -9.87
CA ASN A 81 -8.12 9.93 -9.96
C ASN A 81 -7.45 10.75 -8.85
N ALA A 82 -6.96 11.92 -9.21
CA ALA A 82 -6.22 12.78 -8.30
C ALA A 82 -6.61 14.24 -8.50
N ARG A 83 -6.24 15.07 -7.52
CA ARG A 83 -6.33 16.53 -7.62
C ARG A 83 -5.03 17.15 -7.14
N ASN A 84 -4.43 17.95 -8.00
CA ASN A 84 -3.32 18.83 -7.66
C ASN A 84 -3.84 20.24 -7.35
N SER A 85 -3.65 20.68 -6.11
CA SER A 85 -4.04 22.00 -5.62
C SER A 85 -2.84 22.93 -5.35
N GLY A 86 -1.63 22.47 -5.67
CA GLY A 86 -0.40 23.23 -5.51
C GLY A 86 0.01 23.91 -6.82
N LYS A 87 1.27 23.70 -7.19
CA LYS A 87 1.87 24.19 -8.43
C LYS A 87 1.95 23.05 -9.46
N VAL A 88 2.33 23.39 -10.69
CA VAL A 88 2.72 22.37 -11.68
C VAL A 88 4.00 21.67 -11.19
N TYR A 89 3.98 20.34 -11.13
CA TYR A 89 5.16 19.54 -10.80
C TYR A 89 5.74 18.93 -12.08
N ALA A 90 6.91 19.41 -12.49
CA ALA A 90 7.56 18.94 -13.72
C ALA A 90 8.25 17.59 -13.54
N ASP A 91 8.69 17.30 -12.30
CA ASP A 91 9.25 16.02 -11.92
C ASP A 91 8.86 15.65 -10.48
N TYR A 92 8.70 14.36 -10.20
CA TYR A 92 8.40 13.86 -8.87
C TYR A 92 8.95 12.46 -8.64
N LYS A 93 9.25 12.17 -7.38
CA LYS A 93 9.75 10.85 -6.97
C LYS A 93 8.93 10.23 -5.86
N MET A 94 8.93 8.91 -5.82
CA MET A 94 8.07 8.11 -4.96
C MET A 94 8.88 7.19 -4.06
N ASN A 95 8.41 7.06 -2.83
CA ASN A 95 8.86 6.08 -1.86
C ASN A 95 7.70 5.16 -1.50
N PHE A 96 7.98 3.86 -1.37
CA PHE A 96 6.97 2.84 -1.13
C PHE A 96 7.30 2.00 0.11
N ASP A 97 6.32 1.81 0.99
CA ASP A 97 6.37 0.88 2.10
C ASP A 97 5.19 -0.10 2.00
N LEU A 98 5.46 -1.40 2.19
CA LEU A 98 4.42 -2.44 2.20
C LEU A 98 4.15 -2.91 3.62
N TYR A 99 2.87 -3.05 3.96
CA TYR A 99 2.41 -3.58 5.23
C TYR A 99 1.39 -4.69 5.00
N GLU A 100 1.34 -5.62 5.94
CA GLU A 100 0.34 -6.68 6.03
C GLU A 100 -0.44 -6.54 7.33
N TYR A 101 -1.77 -6.67 7.29
CA TYR A 101 -2.59 -6.62 8.51
C TYR A 101 -2.67 -8.00 9.16
N LYS A 102 -1.95 -8.15 10.28
CA LYS A 102 -1.86 -9.43 11.01
C LYS A 102 -1.65 -9.25 12.50
N SER A 103 -1.97 -10.30 13.25
CA SER A 103 -1.66 -10.41 14.67
C SER A 103 -0.18 -10.76 14.86
N GLY A 104 0.37 -10.42 16.02
CA GLY A 104 1.75 -10.77 16.34
C GLY A 104 1.84 -12.15 16.97
N PHE A 105 3.06 -12.68 17.00
CA PHE A 105 3.32 -13.98 17.64
C PHE A 105 2.92 -14.02 19.12
N LEU A 106 3.06 -12.89 19.84
CA LEU A 106 2.79 -12.77 21.27
C LEU A 106 1.51 -11.99 21.60
N ASN A 107 0.80 -11.44 20.59
CA ASN A 107 -0.40 -10.65 20.83
C ASN A 107 -1.48 -10.91 19.78
N THR A 108 -2.72 -11.01 20.24
CA THR A 108 -3.90 -11.25 19.40
C THR A 108 -4.40 -9.98 18.71
N VAL A 109 -3.79 -8.83 18.99
CA VAL A 109 -4.17 -7.54 18.40
C VAL A 109 -3.66 -7.45 16.96
N CYS A 110 -4.59 -7.30 16.03
CA CYS A 110 -4.31 -7.12 14.61
C CYS A 110 -3.85 -5.69 14.33
N THR A 111 -2.68 -5.55 13.72
CA THR A 111 -2.11 -4.26 13.33
C THR A 111 -1.44 -4.36 11.97
N TRP A 112 -1.28 -3.23 11.29
CA TRP A 112 -0.43 -3.15 10.11
C TRP A 112 1.02 -3.38 10.52
N ARG A 113 1.66 -4.38 9.91
CA ARG A 113 3.06 -4.71 10.16
C ARG A 113 3.84 -4.60 8.87
N SER A 114 4.99 -3.94 8.94
CA SER A 114 5.86 -3.79 7.77
C SER A 114 6.26 -5.17 7.23
N VAL A 115 6.12 -5.33 5.92
CA VAL A 115 6.62 -6.49 5.18
C VAL A 115 8.06 -6.17 4.81
N PRO A 116 9.05 -6.92 5.32
CA PRO A 116 10.43 -6.71 4.92
C PRO A 116 10.58 -6.96 3.43
N THR A 117 10.96 -5.92 2.70
CA THR A 117 11.14 -6.00 1.24
C THR A 117 12.57 -6.44 0.88
N PHE A 118 13.46 -6.57 1.87
CA PHE A 118 14.84 -7.04 1.74
C PHE A 118 15.64 -6.35 0.61
N GLY A 119 15.45 -5.04 0.45
CA GLY A 119 16.10 -4.28 -0.64
C GLY A 119 15.31 -4.28 -1.94
N LEU A 120 14.43 -5.27 -2.18
CA LEU A 120 13.70 -5.40 -3.44
C LEU A 120 12.75 -4.22 -3.71
N LEU A 121 12.22 -3.60 -2.65
CA LEU A 121 11.54 -2.30 -2.71
C LEU A 121 12.31 -1.20 -1.97
N TYR A 122 13.24 -1.56 -1.08
CA TYR A 122 14.04 -0.61 -0.27
C TYR A 122 15.13 0.09 -1.08
N ASP A 123 15.63 -0.52 -2.16
CA ASP A 123 16.54 0.11 -3.14
C ASP A 123 15.79 1.11 -4.06
N LYS A 124 14.50 1.33 -3.80
CA LYS A 124 13.59 2.19 -4.55
C LYS A 124 12.92 3.25 -3.67
N HIS A 125 13.62 3.74 -2.66
CA HIS A 125 13.47 5.16 -2.39
C HIS A 125 13.83 5.92 -3.67
N ASN A 126 13.11 6.99 -3.99
CA ASN A 126 13.40 7.83 -5.14
C ASN A 126 13.01 7.23 -6.51
N VAL A 127 11.93 6.44 -6.60
CA VAL A 127 11.40 6.01 -7.91
C VAL A 127 10.96 7.23 -8.70
N ASP A 128 11.51 7.39 -9.90
CA ASP A 128 11.07 8.41 -10.85
C ASP A 128 9.62 8.13 -11.28
N GLY A 129 8.70 8.95 -10.79
CA GLY A 129 7.29 8.75 -11.06
C GLY A 129 6.88 9.21 -12.46
N CYS A 130 7.55 10.23 -12.98
CA CYS A 130 7.34 10.71 -14.34
C CYS A 130 7.73 9.67 -15.37
N GLU A 131 8.88 9.02 -15.19
CA GLU A 131 9.34 7.93 -16.06
C GLU A 131 8.37 6.73 -16.01
N LYS A 132 7.89 6.36 -14.82
CA LYS A 132 7.06 5.16 -14.64
C LYS A 132 5.59 5.35 -15.04
N ALA A 133 5.01 6.52 -14.80
CA ALA A 133 3.61 6.79 -15.09
C ALA A 133 3.40 7.61 -16.38
N SER A 134 4.46 8.15 -16.99
CA SER A 134 4.38 8.97 -18.22
C SER A 134 3.31 10.07 -18.14
N ASN A 135 3.16 10.65 -16.95
CA ASN A 135 2.05 11.54 -16.56
C ASN A 135 2.53 12.95 -16.18
N CYS A 136 3.79 13.26 -16.45
CA CYS A 136 4.37 14.57 -16.16
C CYS A 136 4.29 15.51 -17.36
N PRO A 137 4.11 16.82 -17.12
CA PRO A 137 3.98 17.44 -15.79
C PRO A 137 2.63 17.15 -15.10
N LEU A 138 2.63 17.10 -13.77
CA LEU A 138 1.39 17.05 -12.99
C LEU A 138 0.77 18.46 -12.97
N GLU A 139 -0.15 18.69 -13.88
CA GLU A 139 -0.87 19.96 -14.02
C GLU A 139 -1.73 20.29 -12.79
N ILE A 140 -2.10 21.56 -12.64
CA ILE A 140 -3.01 22.00 -11.58
C ILE A 140 -4.45 21.58 -11.93
N GLY A 141 -5.20 21.09 -10.95
CA GLY A 141 -6.59 20.68 -11.11
C GLY A 141 -6.79 19.18 -11.00
N ASP A 142 -7.85 18.69 -11.64
CA ASP A 142 -8.20 17.27 -11.65
C ASP A 142 -7.31 16.51 -12.64
N LEU A 143 -6.79 15.37 -12.19
CA LEU A 143 -5.84 14.53 -12.90
C LEU A 143 -6.38 13.10 -12.98
N SER A 144 -6.19 12.46 -14.13
CA SER A 144 -6.39 11.02 -14.32
C SER A 144 -5.03 10.41 -14.62
N LEU A 145 -4.53 9.60 -13.67
CA LEU A 145 -3.19 9.02 -13.71
C LEU A 145 -3.30 7.53 -13.99
N THR A 146 -2.47 7.04 -14.90
CA THR A 146 -2.43 5.62 -15.28
C THR A 146 -1.03 5.09 -15.03
N LEU A 147 -0.92 4.06 -14.22
CA LEU A 147 0.35 3.41 -13.89
C LEU A 147 0.31 1.94 -14.32
N PRO A 148 1.05 1.55 -15.36
CA PRO A 148 1.25 0.14 -15.67
C PRO A 148 2.11 -0.50 -14.59
N VAL A 149 1.63 -1.62 -14.03
CA VAL A 149 2.33 -2.39 -13.00
C VAL A 149 2.65 -3.78 -13.54
N ASP A 150 3.94 -4.06 -13.65
CA ASP A 150 4.47 -5.39 -13.95
C ASP A 150 5.49 -5.76 -12.86
N LEU A 151 5.17 -6.81 -12.10
CA LEU A 151 6.01 -7.32 -11.01
C LEU A 151 6.75 -8.60 -11.39
N SER A 152 6.82 -8.97 -12.66
CA SER A 152 7.50 -10.18 -13.15
C SER A 152 8.95 -10.27 -12.68
N SER A 153 9.68 -9.15 -12.65
CA SER A 153 11.05 -9.08 -12.13
C SER A 153 11.17 -9.28 -10.62
N TYR A 154 10.05 -9.21 -9.88
CA TYR A 154 9.96 -9.37 -8.43
C TYR A 154 9.23 -10.66 -8.04
N ASN A 155 9.14 -11.63 -8.95
CA ASN A 155 8.39 -12.88 -8.73
C ASN A 155 8.73 -13.60 -7.40
N LYS A 156 10.00 -13.60 -6.97
CA LYS A 156 10.43 -14.18 -5.69
C LYS A 156 9.85 -13.45 -4.49
N PHE A 157 9.77 -12.13 -4.57
CA PHE A 157 9.14 -11.31 -3.53
C PHE A 157 7.63 -11.55 -3.52
N VAL A 158 6.99 -11.49 -4.68
CA VAL A 158 5.54 -11.77 -4.82
C VAL A 158 5.22 -13.16 -4.26
N ALA A 159 6.02 -14.18 -4.58
CA ALA A 159 5.84 -15.54 -4.05
C ALA A 159 6.09 -15.68 -2.54
N SER A 160 6.75 -14.70 -1.90
CA SER A 160 6.94 -14.67 -0.44
C SER A 160 5.78 -14.05 0.32
N LEU A 161 4.90 -13.32 -0.39
CA LEU A 161 3.69 -12.75 0.18
C LEU A 161 2.67 -13.86 0.45
N MET A 162 1.89 -13.68 1.51
CA MET A 162 0.83 -14.62 1.86
C MET A 162 -0.40 -14.33 1.02
N ASP A 163 -0.89 -15.38 0.35
CA ASP A 163 -2.06 -15.30 -0.51
C ASP A 163 -3.33 -14.94 0.28
N LYS A 164 -4.22 -14.16 -0.34
CA LYS A 164 -5.52 -13.76 0.23
C LYS A 164 -5.40 -13.14 1.62
N ARG A 165 -4.50 -12.16 1.73
CA ARG A 165 -4.31 -11.34 2.93
C ARG A 165 -4.55 -9.85 2.64
N PRO A 166 -4.97 -9.06 3.63
CA PRO A 166 -5.03 -7.61 3.55
C PRO A 166 -3.62 -6.98 3.57
N TYR A 167 -3.32 -6.21 2.54
CA TYR A 167 -2.08 -5.45 2.39
C TYR A 167 -2.35 -3.95 2.34
N GLN A 168 -1.38 -3.16 2.80
CA GLN A 168 -1.36 -1.71 2.65
C GLN A 168 -0.06 -1.30 1.96
N LEU A 169 -0.17 -0.64 0.81
CA LEU A 169 0.92 0.09 0.20
C LEU A 169 0.86 1.54 0.69
N SER A 170 1.88 1.98 1.43
CA SER A 170 2.08 3.40 1.75
C SER A 170 3.00 4.01 0.72
N LEU A 171 2.56 5.11 0.12
CA LEU A 171 3.25 5.86 -0.93
C LEU A 171 3.47 7.28 -0.45
N LYS A 172 4.71 7.75 -0.54
CA LYS A 172 5.06 9.16 -0.33
C LYS A 172 5.65 9.74 -1.60
N VAL A 173 5.18 10.91 -1.98
CA VAL A 173 5.53 11.58 -3.24
C VAL A 173 6.25 12.88 -2.93
N TYR A 174 7.36 13.14 -3.60
CA TYR A 174 8.23 14.29 -3.37
C TYR A 174 8.44 15.09 -4.66
N ASP A 175 8.46 16.42 -4.55
CA ASP A 175 8.73 17.32 -5.68
C ASP A 175 10.22 17.27 -6.08
N TYR A 176 10.48 16.85 -7.32
CA TYR A 176 11.82 16.83 -7.91
C TYR A 176 11.97 17.78 -9.10
N SER A 177 11.02 18.71 -9.27
CA SER A 177 11.01 19.66 -10.37
C SER A 177 12.36 20.42 -10.46
N PRO A 178 12.83 20.74 -11.68
CA PRO A 178 14.10 21.44 -11.87
C PRO A 178 14.20 22.73 -11.04
N GLY A 179 15.30 22.87 -10.29
CA GLY A 179 15.54 24.02 -9.41
C GLY A 179 14.97 23.90 -7.99
N VAL A 180 14.34 22.77 -7.63
CA VAL A 180 13.92 22.47 -6.26
C VAL A 180 15.05 21.73 -5.52
N GLU A 181 15.51 22.27 -4.39
CA GLU A 181 16.60 21.67 -3.60
C GLU A 181 16.10 20.85 -2.40
N ASN A 182 14.98 21.25 -1.79
CA ASN A 182 14.50 20.67 -0.52
C ASN A 182 13.53 19.48 -0.69
N HIS A 183 13.26 19.07 -1.92
CA HIS A 183 12.40 17.93 -2.31
C HIS A 183 11.21 17.67 -1.36
N GLU A 184 10.30 18.64 -1.27
CA GLU A 184 9.19 18.60 -0.32
C GLU A 184 8.22 17.45 -0.61
N GLU A 185 7.64 16.86 0.44
CA GLU A 185 6.58 15.86 0.32
C GLU A 185 5.29 16.52 -0.17
N ILE A 186 4.81 16.12 -1.35
CA ILE A 186 3.63 16.68 -2.01
C ILE A 186 2.40 15.79 -1.90
N ALA A 187 2.57 14.51 -1.53
CA ALA A 187 1.49 13.58 -1.22
C ALA A 187 1.94 12.44 -0.28
N CYS A 188 1.04 11.99 0.58
CA CYS A 188 1.11 10.70 1.25
C CYS A 188 -0.19 9.92 1.03
N ILE A 189 -0.09 8.66 0.62
CA ILE A 189 -1.24 7.81 0.30
C ILE A 189 -1.07 6.42 0.90
N ASN A 190 -2.09 5.90 1.56
CA ASN A 190 -2.21 4.50 1.94
C ASN A 190 -3.26 3.83 1.06
N VAL A 191 -2.86 2.85 0.27
CA VAL A 191 -3.73 2.00 -0.54
C VAL A 191 -3.87 0.67 0.18
N GLN A 192 -5.08 0.34 0.65
CA GLN A 192 -5.39 -0.93 1.29
C GLN A 192 -6.14 -1.82 0.30
N THR A 193 -5.68 -3.06 0.12
CA THR A 193 -6.24 -4.01 -0.85
C THR A 193 -6.03 -5.46 -0.42
N LYS A 194 -6.85 -6.38 -0.92
CA LYS A 194 -6.58 -7.82 -0.89
C LYS A 194 -5.72 -8.19 -2.10
N LEU A 195 -4.62 -8.86 -1.83
CA LEU A 195 -3.74 -9.39 -2.87
C LEU A 195 -3.93 -10.90 -3.05
N GLU A 196 -3.85 -11.33 -4.31
CA GLU A 196 -3.69 -12.72 -4.70
C GLU A 196 -2.27 -12.92 -5.25
N CYS A 197 -1.52 -13.85 -4.66
CA CYS A 197 -0.06 -13.93 -4.81
C CYS A 197 0.44 -15.20 -5.48
#